data_AF-A0A2K1R3J2-F1
#
_entry.id   AF-A0A2K1R3J2-F1
#
_cell.length_a   1.000
_cell.length_b   1.000
_cell.length_c   1.000
_cell.angle_alpha   90.00
_cell.angle_beta   90.00
_cell.angle_gamma   90.00
#
_symmetry.space_group_name_H-M   'P 1'
#
loop_
_entity.id
_entity.type
_entity.pdbx_description
1 polymer ?
#
loop_
_entity_poly.entity_id
_entity_poly.type
_entity_poly.pdbx_seq_one_letter_code
_entity_poly.pdbx_strand_id
1 'polypeptide(L)'
;MAEQVQNAANAVKDAVSDATEKVGQLTTGTASEGSTQTYLDEVTGERVSKTELKKRQKQREKDAKKAEKAASAPPPPAAKKKTASAEEEEAHLNPNQYFEIRSRAIQKFRQTQQPNPYPHKFSVNYDARKFNDEYGQLKTGETKKEQTICIGARIYNKRSSGANLCFYDVRAEGTRIQIMCQAQESTSEKSFQEQHEHLRRGDIIGIKGFPGRTNPRNRAEGELSIFAQEVILLTPCLHQLPDEYYGFKDQEQRYRKRYLDLIMNEGTRNVFITRSRMITYIRKFLDDRDFIEVETPMMNAIAGGATAKPFTTHHNELDMNLFMRIAPELYLKELIVGGMERVYEIGRQFRNEGIDLTHNPEFTTCEFYWAFADMYDVMDLTEDLVSGLVKHVTGGYTTKFETQHGEVYEVNWQKPWKRIQMIPALEEATGEKFPPGPELHTAETNEFLKRVLKKVNVECSPPLTNARMLDKLVGEFIEETCINPTFITEHPQMMSPLAKYHRSSPGLCERFEAFVCKKEIANAYTELNDPFDQRMRFEEQARQKDQGDDEAQMIDETFCNALEFGLPPTGGWGMGIDRMVMFLTNHYSIKDVLTFPFMKDDTSRQEKPKAAEVVGIEPSPEEGIPHK
;
A
#
# COMPACT_ATOMS: atom_id res chain seq x y z
N MET A 1 -2.29 34.58 -32.53
CA MET A 1 -2.10 34.57 -31.06
C MET A 1 -0.74 33.97 -30.64
N ALA A 2 -0.19 32.97 -31.33
CA ALA A 2 1.18 32.48 -31.07
C ALA A 2 2.30 33.47 -31.50
N GLU A 3 2.06 34.31 -32.51
CA GLU A 3 3.06 35.27 -33.02
C GLU A 3 3.23 36.53 -32.13
N GLN A 4 2.19 36.90 -31.36
CA GLN A 4 2.25 38.03 -30.43
C GLN A 4 2.92 37.67 -29.10
N VAL A 5 2.90 36.39 -28.70
CA VAL A 5 3.58 35.91 -27.49
C VAL A 5 5.10 35.78 -27.72
N GLN A 6 5.52 35.39 -28.93
CA GLN A 6 6.94 35.31 -29.28
C GLN A 6 7.61 36.69 -29.39
N ASN A 7 6.90 37.71 -29.87
CA ASN A 7 7.41 39.08 -29.95
C ASN A 7 7.49 39.78 -28.58
N ALA A 8 6.61 39.42 -27.63
CA ALA A 8 6.71 39.90 -26.25
C ALA A 8 7.88 39.26 -25.48
N ALA A 9 8.20 37.99 -25.75
CA ALA A 9 9.33 37.29 -25.13
C ALA A 9 10.70 37.81 -25.60
N ASN A 10 10.82 38.23 -26.86
CA ASN A 10 12.05 38.82 -27.39
C ASN A 10 12.27 40.26 -26.88
N ALA A 11 11.20 41.07 -26.75
CA ALA A 11 11.29 42.43 -26.21
C ALA A 11 11.73 42.51 -24.74
N VAL A 12 11.40 41.49 -23.92
CA VAL A 12 11.85 41.40 -22.53
C VAL A 12 13.31 40.95 -22.42
N LYS A 13 13.80 40.19 -23.40
CA LYS A 13 15.19 39.70 -23.43
C LYS A 13 16.18 40.79 -23.83
N ASP A 14 15.77 41.68 -24.72
CA ASP A 14 16.58 42.84 -25.14
C ASP A 14 16.58 43.96 -24.07
N ALA A 15 15.49 44.12 -23.31
CA ALA A 15 15.39 45.10 -22.21
C ALA A 15 16.21 44.75 -20.96
N VAL A 16 16.57 43.48 -20.76
CA VAL A 16 17.43 43.03 -19.64
C VAL A 16 18.92 43.09 -20.01
N SER A 17 19.25 43.05 -21.30
CA SER A 17 20.62 43.25 -21.79
C SER A 17 21.04 44.73 -21.68
N ASP A 18 20.15 45.67 -22.02
CA ASP A 18 20.42 47.12 -22.01
C ASP A 18 20.50 47.76 -20.60
N ALA A 19 20.02 47.06 -19.55
CA ALA A 19 20.11 47.53 -18.17
C ALA A 19 21.45 47.17 -17.49
N THR A 20 22.24 46.25 -18.08
CA THR A 20 23.51 45.78 -17.50
C THR A 20 24.73 46.54 -18.05
N GLU A 21 24.54 47.37 -19.09
CA GLU A 21 25.59 48.21 -19.69
C GLU A 21 25.55 49.70 -19.25
N LYS A 22 24.65 50.10 -18.35
CA LYS A 22 24.48 51.52 -17.92
C LYS A 22 24.73 51.83 -16.44
N VAL A 23 25.53 51.02 -15.74
CA VAL A 23 26.02 51.33 -14.37
C VAL A 23 27.56 51.27 -14.29
N GLY A 24 28.22 51.77 -15.33
CA GLY A 24 29.67 51.94 -15.35
C GLY A 24 30.03 53.20 -16.12
N GLN A 25 30.31 54.28 -15.39
CA GLN A 25 30.96 55.54 -15.82
C GLN A 25 30.04 56.78 -15.89
N LEU A 26 29.92 57.45 -14.74
CA LEU A 26 29.79 58.89 -14.64
C LEU A 26 30.63 59.32 -13.44
N THR A 27 31.85 59.81 -13.69
CA THR A 27 32.47 60.99 -13.05
C THR A 27 33.97 61.01 -13.34
N THR A 28 34.39 61.79 -14.33
CA THR A 28 35.64 62.57 -14.23
C THR A 28 35.50 63.83 -15.06
N GLY A 29 35.47 64.97 -14.36
CA GLY A 29 35.57 66.29 -14.94
C GLY A 29 36.98 66.58 -15.46
N THR A 30 36.99 67.47 -16.45
CA THR A 30 38.09 68.10 -17.17
C THR A 30 39.11 68.83 -16.29
N ALA A 31 40.41 68.70 -16.60
CA ALA A 31 41.37 69.83 -16.56
C ALA A 31 42.70 69.53 -17.29
N SER A 32 42.98 70.41 -18.26
CA SER A 32 44.26 70.98 -18.71
C SER A 32 45.38 70.11 -19.31
N GLU A 33 45.70 70.48 -20.56
CA GLU A 33 46.82 70.08 -21.40
C GLU A 33 48.19 70.44 -20.80
N GLY A 34 49.10 69.46 -20.83
CA GLY A 34 50.54 69.62 -20.66
C GLY A 34 51.24 68.57 -21.51
N SER A 35 51.95 69.01 -22.56
CA SER A 35 52.64 68.18 -23.54
C SER A 35 53.61 67.20 -22.87
N THR A 36 53.21 65.93 -22.78
CA THR A 36 54.07 64.85 -22.28
C THR A 36 54.38 63.91 -23.43
N GLN A 37 55.66 63.88 -23.82
CA GLN A 37 56.17 62.96 -24.82
C GLN A 37 55.91 61.51 -24.36
N THR A 38 55.13 60.76 -25.14
CA THR A 38 54.73 59.38 -24.84
C THR A 38 55.62 58.36 -25.55
N TYR A 39 55.86 57.23 -24.89
CA TYR A 39 56.70 56.10 -25.33
C TYR A 39 55.82 54.87 -25.55
N LEU A 40 56.11 54.09 -26.60
CA LEU A 40 55.36 52.87 -26.91
C LEU A 40 55.76 51.74 -25.94
N ASP A 41 54.77 51.07 -25.35
CA ASP A 41 54.94 49.79 -24.66
C ASP A 41 54.79 48.65 -25.67
N GLU A 42 55.90 48.02 -26.07
CA GLU A 42 55.90 46.99 -27.13
C GLU A 42 55.10 45.72 -26.77
N VAL A 43 54.75 45.51 -25.49
CA VAL A 43 53.98 44.33 -25.06
C VAL A 43 52.47 44.57 -25.20
N THR A 44 51.99 45.80 -24.93
CA THR A 44 50.56 46.12 -24.97
C THR A 44 50.17 47.00 -26.15
N GLY A 45 51.14 47.56 -26.89
CA GLY A 45 50.93 48.44 -28.03
C GLY A 45 50.52 49.88 -27.68
N GLU A 46 50.43 50.24 -26.41
CA GLU A 46 49.96 51.56 -25.96
C GLU A 46 51.10 52.58 -25.85
N ARG A 47 50.81 53.87 -26.16
CA ARG A 47 51.73 54.98 -25.92
C ARG A 47 51.49 55.61 -24.55
N VAL A 48 52.44 55.44 -23.63
CA VAL A 48 52.34 55.88 -22.22
C VAL A 48 53.50 56.80 -21.83
N SER A 49 53.38 57.55 -20.74
CA SER A 49 54.48 58.40 -20.26
C SER A 49 55.69 57.57 -19.83
N LYS A 50 56.90 58.17 -19.85
CA LYS A 50 58.16 57.49 -19.46
C LYS A 50 58.11 56.86 -18.07
N THR A 51 57.44 57.52 -17.14
CA THR A 51 57.30 57.09 -15.75
C THR A 51 56.37 55.88 -15.64
N GLU A 52 55.30 55.85 -16.44
CA GLU A 52 54.35 54.75 -16.49
C GLU A 52 54.96 53.51 -17.18
N LEU A 53 55.72 53.71 -18.26
CA LEU A 53 56.46 52.64 -18.93
C LEU A 53 57.44 51.94 -17.97
N LYS A 54 58.21 52.71 -17.19
CA LYS A 54 59.12 52.16 -16.17
C LYS A 54 58.39 51.43 -15.05
N LYS A 55 57.20 51.90 -14.64
CA LYS A 55 56.37 51.20 -13.64
C LYS A 55 55.90 49.85 -14.17
N ARG A 56 55.38 49.79 -15.41
CA ARG A 56 54.93 48.56 -16.05
C ARG A 56 56.07 47.56 -16.24
N GLN A 57 57.23 48.01 -16.71
CA GLN A 57 58.43 47.17 -16.82
C GLN A 57 58.87 46.59 -15.48
N LYS A 58 58.92 47.41 -14.43
CA LYS A 58 59.31 46.96 -13.08
C LYS A 58 58.27 46.02 -12.45
N GLN A 59 56.99 46.20 -12.75
CA GLN A 59 55.92 45.29 -12.33
C GLN A 59 56.03 43.94 -13.06
N ARG A 60 56.28 43.95 -14.37
CA ARG A 60 56.51 42.72 -15.15
C ARG A 60 57.77 41.97 -14.72
N GLU A 61 58.86 42.66 -14.39
CA GLU A 61 60.04 42.03 -13.77
C GLU A 61 59.72 41.41 -12.40
N LYS A 62 58.86 42.05 -11.61
CA LYS A 62 58.44 41.55 -10.30
C LYS A 62 57.51 40.34 -10.44
N ASP A 63 56.65 40.32 -11.45
CA ASP A 63 55.74 39.22 -11.75
C ASP A 63 56.48 38.05 -12.40
N ALA A 64 57.46 38.31 -13.26
CA ALA A 64 58.38 37.30 -13.80
C ALA A 64 59.23 36.66 -12.70
N LYS A 65 59.79 37.46 -11.77
CA LYS A 65 60.51 36.94 -10.59
C LYS A 65 59.59 36.17 -9.63
N LYS A 66 58.30 36.51 -9.55
CA LYS A 66 57.29 35.73 -8.80
C LYS A 66 56.96 34.41 -9.50
N ALA A 67 56.85 34.41 -10.82
CA ALA A 67 56.60 33.22 -11.62
C ALA A 67 57.80 32.25 -11.58
N GLU A 68 59.04 32.75 -11.67
CA GLU A 68 60.26 31.94 -11.49
C GLU A 68 60.37 31.34 -10.09
N LYS A 69 59.99 32.10 -9.03
CA LYS A 69 59.91 31.57 -7.66
C LYS A 69 58.78 30.56 -7.45
N ALA A 70 57.69 30.66 -8.21
CA ALA A 70 56.59 29.70 -8.16
C ALA A 70 56.91 28.40 -8.92
N ALA A 71 57.70 28.50 -10.01
CA ALA A 71 58.14 27.35 -10.81
C ALA A 71 59.32 26.57 -10.19
N SER A 72 60.06 27.17 -9.25
CA SER A 72 61.21 26.56 -8.56
C SER A 72 60.93 26.12 -7.11
N ALA A 73 59.68 26.22 -6.64
CA ALA A 73 59.29 25.75 -5.32
C ALA A 73 59.02 24.23 -5.33
N PRO A 74 59.61 23.44 -4.40
CA PRO A 74 59.24 22.03 -4.25
C PRO A 74 57.76 21.91 -3.86
N PRO A 75 57.06 20.82 -4.25
CA PRO A 75 55.65 20.68 -3.99
C PRO A 75 55.38 20.77 -2.48
N PRO A 76 54.35 21.54 -2.04
CA PRO A 76 53.98 21.55 -0.64
C PRO A 76 53.62 20.11 -0.22
N PRO A 77 53.97 19.68 1.01
CA PRO A 77 53.54 18.39 1.50
C PRO A 77 52.02 18.36 1.40
N ALA A 78 51.49 17.29 0.79
CA ALA A 78 50.06 17.14 0.57
C ALA A 78 49.32 17.51 1.84
N ALA A 79 48.56 18.61 1.80
CA ALA A 79 47.59 18.89 2.83
C ALA A 79 46.72 17.64 2.92
N LYS A 80 46.70 17.00 4.10
CA LYS A 80 45.72 15.96 4.40
C LYS A 80 44.35 16.59 4.24
N LYS A 81 43.78 16.53 3.04
CA LYS A 81 42.33 16.51 2.86
C LYS A 81 41.87 15.42 3.82
N LYS A 82 40.97 15.74 4.76
CA LYS A 82 40.09 14.73 5.32
C LYS A 82 39.48 14.04 4.11
N THR A 83 39.91 12.83 3.80
CA THR A 83 39.25 11.96 2.84
C THR A 83 37.81 11.88 3.32
N ALA A 84 36.87 12.34 2.49
CA ALA A 84 35.46 12.01 2.72
C ALA A 84 35.38 10.49 2.81
N SER A 85 34.56 9.98 3.73
CA SER A 85 34.36 8.53 3.78
C SER A 85 33.69 8.08 2.48
N ALA A 86 33.96 6.84 2.01
CA ALA A 86 33.30 6.30 0.81
C ALA A 86 31.76 6.40 0.89
N GLU A 87 31.20 6.43 2.10
CA GLU A 87 29.78 6.62 2.36
C GLU A 87 29.28 8.05 2.09
N GLU A 88 30.09 9.07 2.37
CA GLU A 88 29.76 10.47 2.05
C GLU A 88 29.82 10.73 0.54
N GLU A 89 30.76 10.10 -0.16
CA GLU A 89 30.83 10.16 -1.63
C GLU A 89 29.66 9.41 -2.28
N GLU A 90 29.27 8.25 -1.72
CA GLU A 90 28.11 7.48 -2.20
C GLU A 90 26.77 8.18 -1.93
N ALA A 91 26.66 9.01 -0.89
CA ALA A 91 25.45 9.78 -0.58
C ALA A 91 25.09 10.80 -1.67
N HIS A 92 26.05 11.21 -2.50
CA HIS A 92 25.84 12.13 -3.62
C HIS A 92 25.58 11.43 -4.96
N LEU A 93 25.66 10.10 -5.01
CA LEU A 93 25.36 9.34 -6.21
C LEU A 93 23.86 9.34 -6.50
N ASN A 94 23.51 9.31 -7.78
CA ASN A 94 22.13 9.01 -8.15
C ASN A 94 21.83 7.51 -7.93
N PRO A 95 20.54 7.12 -7.79
CA PRO A 95 20.19 5.74 -7.46
C PRO A 95 20.69 4.68 -8.46
N ASN A 96 20.84 5.04 -9.75
CA ASN A 96 21.34 4.11 -10.77
C ASN A 96 22.86 3.92 -10.64
N GLN A 97 23.62 5.00 -10.40
CA GLN A 97 25.06 4.93 -10.15
C GLN A 97 25.38 4.13 -8.89
N TYR A 98 24.61 4.34 -7.81
CA TYR A 98 24.73 3.54 -6.59
C TYR A 98 24.50 2.05 -6.90
N PHE A 99 23.44 1.73 -7.64
CA PHE A 99 23.13 0.36 -8.03
C PHE A 99 24.26 -0.30 -8.83
N GLU A 100 24.86 0.41 -9.79
CA GLU A 100 25.99 -0.12 -10.56
C GLU A 100 27.22 -0.40 -9.70
N ILE A 101 27.64 0.59 -8.91
CA ILE A 101 28.82 0.48 -8.04
C ILE A 101 28.63 -0.64 -7.02
N ARG A 102 27.45 -0.68 -6.38
CA ARG A 102 27.11 -1.70 -5.39
C ARG A 102 27.07 -3.09 -6.02
N SER A 103 26.47 -3.23 -7.21
CA SER A 103 26.42 -4.52 -7.92
C SER A 103 27.83 -5.05 -8.25
N ARG A 104 28.73 -4.19 -8.75
CA ARG A 104 30.13 -4.57 -9.03
C ARG A 104 30.88 -4.96 -7.75
N ALA A 105 30.68 -4.24 -6.64
CA ALA A 105 31.27 -4.57 -5.36
C ALA A 105 30.81 -5.95 -4.83
N ILE A 106 29.51 -6.23 -4.90
CA ILE A 106 28.96 -7.53 -4.47
C ILE A 106 29.39 -8.67 -5.40
N GLN A 107 29.56 -8.41 -6.70
CA GLN A 107 30.09 -9.40 -7.62
C GLN A 107 31.53 -9.82 -7.24
N LYS A 108 32.36 -8.87 -6.82
CA LYS A 108 33.70 -9.18 -6.29
C LYS A 108 33.60 -10.10 -5.07
N PHE A 109 32.69 -9.84 -4.13
CA PHE A 109 32.48 -10.72 -2.98
C PHE A 109 31.97 -12.11 -3.35
N ARG A 110 31.13 -12.23 -4.39
CA ARG A 110 30.69 -13.54 -4.90
C ARG A 110 31.86 -14.36 -5.47
N GLN A 111 32.82 -13.69 -6.11
CA GLN A 111 34.02 -14.33 -6.65
C GLN A 111 35.02 -14.72 -5.56
N THR A 112 35.26 -13.82 -4.59
CA THR A 112 36.26 -14.05 -3.53
C THR A 112 35.74 -14.84 -2.35
N GLN A 113 34.42 -14.87 -2.14
CA GLN A 113 33.77 -15.36 -0.92
C GLN A 113 34.31 -14.68 0.37
N GLN A 114 34.83 -13.45 0.23
CA GLN A 114 35.44 -12.67 1.31
C GLN A 114 34.92 -11.22 1.32
N PRO A 115 33.94 -10.90 2.19
CA PRO A 115 33.07 -11.86 2.89
C PRO A 115 32.18 -12.64 1.90
N ASN A 116 31.66 -13.80 2.29
CA ASN A 116 30.57 -14.44 1.55
C ASN A 116 29.35 -13.50 1.64
N PRO A 117 28.87 -12.92 0.52
CA PRO A 117 27.80 -11.93 0.56
C PRO A 117 26.40 -12.55 0.72
N TYR A 118 26.27 -13.87 0.55
CA TYR A 118 25.01 -14.63 0.66
C TYR A 118 25.26 -15.96 1.40
N PRO A 119 25.59 -15.94 2.70
CA PRO A 119 25.76 -17.15 3.50
C PRO A 119 24.47 -17.95 3.60
N HIS A 120 24.61 -19.27 3.65
CA HIS A 120 23.47 -20.20 3.71
C HIS A 120 22.66 -20.10 5.01
N LYS A 121 23.33 -19.86 6.15
CA LYS A 121 22.69 -19.87 7.47
C LYS A 121 23.37 -18.90 8.44
N PHE A 122 22.54 -18.20 9.20
CA PHE A 122 22.91 -17.54 10.45
C PHE A 122 21.96 -18.02 11.56
N SER A 123 22.51 -18.37 12.72
CA SER A 123 21.73 -18.91 13.85
C SER A 123 21.27 -17.76 14.75
N VAL A 124 20.02 -17.35 14.56
CA VAL A 124 19.31 -16.45 15.48
C VAL A 124 18.87 -17.22 16.72
N ASN A 125 19.07 -16.66 17.91
CA ASN A 125 18.69 -17.29 19.18
C ASN A 125 17.78 -16.41 20.05
N TYR A 126 17.40 -15.23 19.55
CA TYR A 126 16.73 -14.21 20.36
C TYR A 126 15.58 -13.56 19.60
N ASP A 127 14.46 -13.36 20.31
CA ASP A 127 13.27 -12.64 19.82
C ASP A 127 13.43 -11.14 20.11
N ALA A 128 13.65 -10.36 19.06
CA ALA A 128 13.92 -8.94 19.15
C ALA A 128 12.77 -8.15 19.80
N ARG A 129 11.54 -8.67 19.77
CA ARG A 129 10.37 -8.03 20.38
C ARG A 129 10.45 -7.99 21.91
N LYS A 130 11.18 -8.92 22.53
CA LYS A 130 11.36 -8.99 23.99
C LYS A 130 12.47 -8.08 24.52
N PHE A 131 13.27 -7.50 23.63
CA PHE A 131 14.49 -6.79 23.99
C PHE A 131 14.25 -5.63 24.95
N ASN A 132 13.20 -4.84 24.70
CA ASN A 132 12.84 -3.72 25.56
C ASN A 132 12.26 -4.19 26.90
N ASP A 133 11.46 -5.25 26.91
CA ASP A 133 10.80 -5.75 28.12
C ASP A 133 11.82 -6.39 29.08
N GLU A 134 12.79 -7.16 28.54
CA GLU A 134 13.81 -7.85 29.32
C GLU A 134 14.94 -6.92 29.79
N TYR A 135 15.37 -5.96 28.96
CA TYR A 135 16.58 -5.14 29.22
C TYR A 135 16.31 -3.64 29.33
N GLY A 136 15.06 -3.19 29.19
CA GLY A 136 14.71 -1.76 29.25
C GLY A 136 15.11 -1.08 30.57
N GLN A 137 15.15 -1.84 31.67
CA GLN A 137 15.49 -1.35 33.02
C GLN A 137 17.00 -1.22 33.29
N LEU A 138 17.87 -1.61 32.36
CA LEU A 138 19.32 -1.45 32.51
C LEU A 138 19.67 0.03 32.72
N LYS A 139 20.59 0.32 33.65
CA LYS A 139 21.06 1.69 33.92
C LYS A 139 22.10 2.14 32.90
N THR A 140 22.29 3.45 32.75
CA THR A 140 23.33 4.02 31.87
C THR A 140 24.70 3.39 32.15
N GLY A 141 25.33 2.84 31.11
CA GLY A 141 26.63 2.15 31.20
C GLY A 141 26.58 0.69 31.66
N GLU A 142 25.41 0.19 32.07
CA GLU A 142 25.24 -1.21 32.46
C GLU A 142 25.27 -2.12 31.22
N THR A 143 25.93 -3.28 31.35
CA THR A 143 26.01 -4.33 30.32
C THR A 143 25.82 -5.70 30.96
N LYS A 144 25.32 -6.67 30.20
CA LYS A 144 25.17 -8.08 30.61
C LYS A 144 25.96 -8.98 29.68
N LYS A 145 27.29 -8.98 29.79
CA LYS A 145 28.19 -9.70 28.87
C LYS A 145 27.99 -11.21 28.87
N GLU A 146 27.46 -11.75 29.97
CA GLU A 146 27.07 -13.15 30.14
C GLU A 146 25.90 -13.58 29.24
N GLN A 147 25.10 -12.62 28.74
CA GLN A 147 23.93 -12.90 27.93
C GLN A 147 24.23 -12.72 26.44
N THR A 148 24.32 -13.83 25.71
CA THR A 148 24.55 -13.80 24.26
C THR A 148 23.24 -13.67 23.49
N ILE A 149 23.15 -12.60 22.70
CA ILE A 149 22.05 -12.29 21.79
C ILE A 149 22.55 -12.39 20.35
N CYS A 150 21.89 -13.23 19.56
CA CYS A 150 22.11 -13.41 18.14
C CYS A 150 20.82 -13.05 17.39
N ILE A 151 20.85 -11.97 16.60
CA ILE A 151 19.71 -11.52 15.79
C ILE A 151 20.10 -11.29 14.33
N GLY A 152 19.14 -11.50 13.42
CA GLY A 152 19.23 -11.05 12.03
C GLY A 152 18.41 -9.78 11.84
N ALA A 153 18.98 -8.74 11.23
CA ALA A 153 18.34 -7.44 11.15
C ALA A 153 18.69 -6.69 9.86
N ARG A 154 17.81 -5.76 9.45
CA ARG A 154 18.09 -4.83 8.35
C ARG A 154 18.69 -3.54 8.90
N ILE A 155 19.76 -3.03 8.27
CA ILE A 155 20.35 -1.73 8.58
C ILE A 155 19.45 -0.61 8.04
N TYR A 156 18.98 0.28 8.89
CA TYR A 156 18.26 1.50 8.52
C TYR A 156 19.17 2.72 8.54
N ASN A 157 20.08 2.77 9.51
CA ASN A 157 21.08 3.81 9.60
C ASN A 157 22.43 3.21 9.99
N LYS A 158 23.51 3.83 9.51
CA LYS A 158 24.89 3.50 9.86
C LYS A 158 25.62 4.80 10.15
N ARG A 159 26.31 4.86 11.29
CA ARG A 159 27.12 6.01 11.68
C ARG A 159 28.45 5.55 12.26
N SER A 160 29.53 6.12 11.76
CA SER A 160 30.89 5.80 12.21
C SER A 160 31.47 6.96 13.03
N SER A 161 32.19 6.66 14.10
CA SER A 161 32.82 7.65 14.97
C SER A 161 34.29 7.30 15.16
N GLY A 162 35.12 7.71 14.20
CA GLY A 162 36.50 7.23 14.09
C GLY A 162 36.58 5.79 13.58
N ALA A 163 37.78 5.20 13.65
CA ALA A 163 38.05 3.88 13.07
C ALA A 163 37.57 2.70 13.94
N ASN A 164 37.27 2.93 15.22
CA ASN A 164 37.08 1.87 16.23
C ASN A 164 35.67 1.82 16.82
N LEU A 165 34.74 2.66 16.31
CA LEU A 165 33.39 2.76 16.81
C LEU A 165 32.41 2.98 15.66
N CYS A 166 31.43 2.09 15.55
CA CYS A 166 30.36 2.17 14.57
C CYS A 166 29.03 1.89 15.28
N PHE A 167 27.96 2.54 14.83
CA PHE A 167 26.62 2.25 15.31
C PHE A 167 25.71 1.95 14.12
N TYR A 168 24.83 0.99 14.32
CA TYR A 168 23.75 0.69 13.39
C TYR A 168 22.41 0.92 14.09
N ASP A 169 21.50 1.62 13.43
CA ASP A 169 20.10 1.50 13.76
C ASP A 169 19.53 0.40 12.87
N VAL A 170 19.05 -0.67 13.49
CA VAL A 170 18.50 -1.81 12.77
C VAL A 170 17.03 -2.00 13.11
N ARG A 171 16.32 -2.71 12.23
CA ARG A 171 15.02 -3.29 12.58
C ARG A 171 15.05 -4.80 12.44
N ALA A 172 14.51 -5.47 13.46
CA ALA A 172 14.28 -6.91 13.50
C ALA A 172 12.88 -7.15 14.07
N GLU A 173 12.07 -7.97 13.40
CA GLU A 173 10.73 -8.38 13.89
C GLU A 173 9.77 -7.22 14.24
N GLY A 174 9.94 -6.07 13.59
CA GLY A 174 9.14 -4.86 13.86
C GLY A 174 9.72 -3.95 14.95
N THR A 175 10.79 -4.37 15.62
CA THR A 175 11.43 -3.61 16.70
C THR A 175 12.64 -2.84 16.18
N ARG A 176 12.79 -1.58 16.59
CA ARG A 176 14.00 -0.78 16.35
C ARG A 176 15.01 -1.05 17.46
N ILE A 177 16.24 -1.38 17.09
CA ILE A 177 17.32 -1.69 18.03
C ILE A 177 18.58 -0.94 17.58
N GLN A 178 19.26 -0.27 18.52
CA GLN A 178 20.60 0.23 18.29
C GLN A 178 21.63 -0.89 18.48
N ILE A 179 22.55 -1.02 17.54
CA ILE A 179 23.72 -1.87 17.65
C ILE A 179 24.93 -0.97 17.86
N MET A 180 25.68 -1.18 18.94
CA MET A 180 26.92 -0.47 19.22
C MET A 180 28.09 -1.41 18.96
N CYS A 181 28.92 -1.09 17.98
CA CYS A 181 30.08 -1.88 17.60
C CYS A 181 31.34 -1.16 18.05
N GLN A 182 32.13 -1.79 18.92
CA GLN A 182 33.39 -1.25 19.41
C GLN A 182 34.52 -2.23 19.11
N ALA A 183 35.65 -1.73 18.61
CA ALA A 183 36.79 -2.60 18.29
C ALA A 183 37.25 -3.44 19.50
N GLN A 184 37.20 -2.88 20.70
CA GLN A 184 37.57 -3.56 21.95
C GLN A 184 36.59 -4.67 22.40
N GLU A 185 35.36 -4.67 21.91
CA GLU A 185 34.36 -5.71 22.22
C GLU A 185 34.27 -6.77 21.12
N SER A 186 34.94 -6.57 19.97
CA SER A 186 34.87 -7.52 18.87
C SER A 186 35.64 -8.80 19.17
N THR A 187 35.01 -9.95 18.95
CA THR A 187 35.59 -11.28 19.12
C THR A 187 35.76 -12.03 17.79
N SER A 188 35.53 -11.34 16.66
CA SER A 188 35.63 -11.91 15.32
C SER A 188 37.10 -12.06 14.89
N GLU A 189 37.37 -13.07 14.07
CA GLU A 189 38.69 -13.28 13.44
C GLU A 189 39.04 -12.17 12.44
N LYS A 190 38.02 -11.54 11.83
CA LYS A 190 38.20 -10.39 10.94
C LYS A 190 38.38 -9.11 11.74
N SER A 191 39.24 -8.23 11.24
CA SER A 191 39.44 -6.92 11.83
C SER A 191 38.14 -6.12 11.87
N PHE A 192 38.06 -5.15 12.79
CA PHE A 192 36.90 -4.28 12.94
C PHE A 192 36.57 -3.55 11.62
N GLN A 193 37.60 -3.09 10.90
CA GLN A 193 37.43 -2.43 9.60
C GLN A 193 36.83 -3.39 8.56
N GLU A 194 37.36 -4.61 8.43
CA GLU A 194 36.87 -5.60 7.46
C GLU A 194 35.41 -6.00 7.71
N GLN A 195 34.97 -6.06 8.97
CA GLN A 195 33.57 -6.35 9.31
C GLN A 195 32.62 -5.22 8.89
N HIS A 196 33.05 -3.96 8.97
CA HIS A 196 32.14 -2.82 8.88
C HIS A 196 32.24 -2.02 7.58
N GLU A 197 33.41 -1.93 6.94
CA GLU A 197 33.65 -1.03 5.79
C GLU A 197 32.74 -1.33 4.60
N HIS A 198 32.41 -2.60 4.35
CA HIS A 198 31.61 -3.02 3.20
C HIS A 198 30.09 -2.95 3.43
N LEU A 199 29.64 -2.78 4.67
CA LEU A 199 28.22 -2.72 5.03
C LEU A 199 27.62 -1.36 4.66
N ARG A 200 26.39 -1.36 4.17
CA ARG A 200 25.63 -0.18 3.76
C ARG A 200 24.23 -0.19 4.35
N ARG A 201 23.60 0.98 4.34
CA ARG A 201 22.17 1.13 4.61
C ARG A 201 21.36 0.18 3.71
N GLY A 202 20.41 -0.53 4.32
CA GLY A 202 19.56 -1.51 3.67
C GLY A 202 20.08 -2.95 3.73
N ASP A 203 21.36 -3.20 3.99
CA ASP A 203 21.86 -4.58 4.09
C ASP A 203 21.16 -5.36 5.22
N ILE A 204 21.01 -6.67 5.03
CA ILE A 204 20.67 -7.61 6.10
C ILE A 204 21.97 -8.12 6.71
N ILE A 205 22.08 -8.00 8.04
CA ILE A 205 23.23 -8.42 8.82
C ILE A 205 22.83 -9.35 9.96
N GLY A 206 23.74 -10.24 10.32
CA GLY A 206 23.69 -11.03 11.54
C GLY A 206 24.53 -10.34 12.60
N ILE A 207 23.98 -10.19 13.79
CA ILE A 207 24.66 -9.60 14.94
C ILE A 207 24.76 -10.66 16.02
N LYS A 208 25.96 -10.89 16.55
CA LYS A 208 26.18 -11.59 17.82
C LYS A 208 26.73 -10.58 18.82
N GLY A 209 26.14 -10.52 20.01
CA GLY A 209 26.54 -9.55 21.02
C GLY A 209 25.84 -9.77 22.35
N PHE A 210 25.79 -8.72 23.16
CA PHE A 210 25.17 -8.74 24.48
C PHE A 210 24.39 -7.45 24.74
N PRO A 211 23.34 -7.47 25.60
CA PRO A 211 22.55 -6.28 25.89
C PRO A 211 23.31 -5.33 26.82
N GLY A 212 23.06 -4.03 26.63
CA GLY A 212 23.57 -2.99 27.51
C GLY A 212 22.93 -1.65 27.21
N ARG A 213 23.28 -0.64 28.01
CA ARG A 213 22.85 0.75 27.78
C ARG A 213 24.08 1.65 27.64
N THR A 214 24.12 2.44 26.57
CA THR A 214 25.25 3.31 26.29
C THR A 214 25.46 4.38 27.38
N ASN A 215 26.67 4.94 27.50
CA ASN A 215 26.98 6.03 28.44
C ASN A 215 27.61 7.24 27.70
N PRO A 216 26.88 7.89 26.78
CA PRO A 216 27.38 9.05 26.06
C PRO A 216 27.40 10.29 26.95
N ARG A 217 28.44 11.12 26.82
CA ARG A 217 28.58 12.38 27.58
C ARG A 217 27.42 13.36 27.40
N ASN A 218 26.72 13.29 26.26
CA ASN A 218 25.69 14.25 25.86
C ASN A 218 24.25 13.71 26.03
N ARG A 219 24.07 12.49 26.56
CA ARG A 219 22.74 11.90 26.82
C ARG A 219 22.80 11.06 28.09
N ALA A 220 22.41 11.67 29.22
CA ALA A 220 22.54 11.09 30.56
C ALA A 220 21.84 9.73 30.75
N GLU A 221 20.71 9.53 30.07
CA GLU A 221 19.94 8.28 30.13
C GLU A 221 20.52 7.15 29.26
N GLY A 222 21.50 7.45 28.40
CA GLY A 222 21.98 6.50 27.42
C GLY A 222 20.91 6.00 26.46
N GLU A 223 21.25 4.93 25.74
CA GLU A 223 20.37 4.27 24.78
C GLU A 223 20.55 2.76 24.92
N LEU A 224 19.43 2.02 25.01
CA LEU A 224 19.45 0.56 25.05
C LEU A 224 20.02 0.03 23.74
N SER A 225 20.95 -0.91 23.81
CA SER A 225 21.71 -1.37 22.65
C SER A 225 22.17 -2.80 22.78
N ILE A 226 22.36 -3.46 21.64
CA ILE A 226 23.17 -4.67 21.57
C ILE A 226 24.61 -4.25 21.29
N PHE A 227 25.52 -4.60 22.18
CA PHE A 227 26.95 -4.40 22.01
C PHE A 227 27.49 -5.56 21.17
N ALA A 228 27.86 -5.28 19.92
CA ALA A 228 28.22 -6.30 18.96
C ALA A 228 29.64 -6.83 19.21
N GLN A 229 29.76 -8.15 19.27
CA GLN A 229 31.02 -8.87 19.28
C GLN A 229 31.40 -9.32 17.86
N GLU A 230 30.40 -9.63 17.04
CA GLU A 230 30.57 -10.02 15.63
C GLU A 230 29.41 -9.49 14.79
N VAL A 231 29.73 -8.92 13.62
CA VAL A 231 28.73 -8.53 12.62
C VAL A 231 29.06 -9.19 11.29
N ILE A 232 28.06 -9.85 10.70
CA ILE A 232 28.20 -10.65 9.49
C ILE A 232 27.22 -10.13 8.42
N LEU A 233 27.70 -9.85 7.21
CA LEU A 233 26.83 -9.61 6.06
C LEU A 233 26.04 -10.89 5.72
N LEU A 234 24.72 -10.81 5.69
CA LEU A 234 23.84 -11.93 5.29
C LEU A 234 23.25 -11.75 3.90
N THR A 235 22.88 -10.52 3.54
CA THR A 235 22.36 -10.21 2.20
C THR A 235 22.53 -8.72 1.95
N PRO A 236 23.28 -8.30 0.92
CA PRO A 236 23.45 -6.89 0.59
C PRO A 236 22.20 -6.29 -0.04
N CYS A 237 21.96 -5.00 0.22
CA CYS A 237 21.01 -4.19 -0.52
C CYS A 237 21.73 -3.51 -1.69
N LEU A 238 21.30 -3.82 -2.91
CA LEU A 238 21.91 -3.28 -4.12
C LEU A 238 21.38 -1.89 -4.49
N HIS A 239 20.21 -1.52 -4.00
CA HIS A 239 19.56 -0.25 -4.31
C HIS A 239 19.70 0.73 -3.15
N GLN A 240 19.76 2.02 -3.49
CA GLN A 240 19.63 3.07 -2.50
C GLN A 240 18.20 3.07 -1.95
N LEU A 241 18.04 2.90 -0.63
CA LEU A 241 16.74 3.04 0.01
C LEU A 241 16.30 4.51 -0.02
N PRO A 242 15.00 4.81 -0.18
CA PRO A 242 14.47 6.16 -0.04
C PRO A 242 14.91 6.80 1.26
N ASP A 243 15.11 8.11 1.25
CA ASP A 243 15.51 8.87 2.43
C ASP A 243 14.42 8.81 3.53
N GLU A 244 14.82 8.70 4.80
CA GLU A 244 13.84 8.63 5.92
C GLU A 244 13.17 9.98 6.18
N TYR A 245 13.85 11.10 5.93
CA TYR A 245 13.33 12.45 6.16
C TYR A 245 12.18 12.76 5.20
N TYR A 246 12.34 12.40 3.92
CA TYR A 246 11.27 12.58 2.92
C TYR A 246 10.26 11.42 2.94
N GLY A 247 10.67 10.23 3.38
CA GLY A 247 9.86 9.02 3.47
C GLY A 247 9.55 8.39 2.11
N PHE A 248 8.89 7.23 2.12
CA PHE A 248 8.37 6.58 0.91
C PHE A 248 6.86 6.80 0.84
N LYS A 249 6.46 7.96 0.33
CA LYS A 249 5.09 8.48 0.42
C LYS A 249 4.25 8.30 -0.84
N ASP A 250 4.90 8.23 -2.00
CA ASP A 250 4.21 8.10 -3.29
C ASP A 250 3.33 6.84 -3.30
N GLN A 251 2.02 7.01 -3.36
CA GLN A 251 1.06 5.92 -3.19
C GLN A 251 1.19 4.86 -4.28
N GLU A 252 1.41 5.27 -5.54
CA GLU A 252 1.56 4.33 -6.64
C GLU A 252 2.80 3.45 -6.46
N GLN A 253 3.95 4.04 -6.12
CA GLN A 253 5.17 3.30 -5.83
C GLN A 253 5.03 2.41 -4.59
N ARG A 254 4.28 2.85 -3.56
CA ARG A 254 3.99 2.02 -2.38
C ARG A 254 3.22 0.76 -2.73
N TYR A 255 2.19 0.88 -3.57
CA TYR A 255 1.41 -0.27 -4.03
C TYR A 255 2.22 -1.20 -4.94
N ARG A 256 2.98 -0.66 -5.89
CA ARG A 256 3.79 -1.47 -6.84
C ARG A 256 5.02 -2.11 -6.18
N LYS A 257 5.61 -1.45 -5.19
CA LYS A 257 6.81 -1.93 -4.46
C LYS A 257 6.47 -2.15 -3.00
N ARG A 258 5.48 -3.01 -2.73
CA ARG A 258 5.02 -3.25 -1.35
C ARG A 258 6.16 -3.66 -0.41
N TYR A 259 7.13 -4.42 -0.88
CA TYR A 259 8.32 -4.78 -0.09
C TYR A 259 9.09 -3.55 0.41
N LEU A 260 9.18 -2.49 -0.40
CA LEU A 260 9.82 -1.24 -0.03
C LEU A 260 8.93 -0.41 0.91
N ASP A 261 7.62 -0.42 0.67
CA ASP A 261 6.65 0.18 1.59
C ASP A 261 6.71 -0.45 2.98
N LEU A 262 6.79 -1.78 3.08
CA LEU A 262 6.94 -2.50 4.36
C LEU A 262 8.29 -2.30 5.06
N ILE A 263 9.32 -1.93 4.30
CA ILE A 263 10.62 -1.50 4.85
C ILE A 263 10.47 -0.09 5.42
N MET A 264 9.88 0.84 4.68
CA MET A 264 9.90 2.27 5.02
C MET A 264 8.76 2.73 5.94
N ASN A 265 7.61 2.05 5.89
CA ASN A 265 6.37 2.47 6.55
C ASN A 265 5.87 1.36 7.49
N GLU A 266 6.05 1.58 8.79
CA GLU A 266 5.60 0.65 9.84
C GLU A 266 4.07 0.57 9.92
N GLY A 267 3.38 1.69 9.66
CA GLY A 267 1.93 1.74 9.61
C GLY A 267 1.34 0.70 8.65
N THR A 268 1.88 0.58 7.43
CA THR A 268 1.44 -0.45 6.46
C THR A 268 1.57 -1.86 7.04
N ARG A 269 2.67 -2.17 7.74
CA ARG A 269 2.85 -3.49 8.35
C ARG A 269 1.78 -3.76 9.41
N ASN A 270 1.49 -2.77 10.25
CA ASN A 270 0.49 -2.89 11.30
C ASN A 270 -0.93 -3.08 10.74
N VAL A 271 -1.25 -2.50 9.57
CA VAL A 271 -2.50 -2.77 8.84
C VAL A 271 -2.64 -4.26 8.52
N PHE A 272 -1.62 -4.90 7.94
CA PHE A 272 -1.70 -6.32 7.60
C PHE A 272 -1.68 -7.26 8.81
N ILE A 273 -0.96 -6.90 9.87
CA ILE A 273 -1.03 -7.62 11.15
C ILE A 273 -2.46 -7.54 11.70
N THR A 274 -3.07 -6.35 11.66
CA THR A 274 -4.46 -6.14 12.11
C THR A 274 -5.43 -6.95 11.27
N ARG A 275 -5.30 -6.94 9.93
CA ARG A 275 -6.07 -7.79 9.03
C ARG A 275 -6.02 -9.26 9.43
N SER A 276 -4.82 -9.80 9.68
CA SER A 276 -4.64 -11.19 10.11
C SER A 276 -5.33 -11.48 11.45
N ARG A 277 -5.19 -10.57 12.42
CA ARG A 277 -5.89 -10.67 13.72
C ARG A 277 -7.40 -10.65 13.58
N MET A 278 -7.94 -9.80 12.71
CA MET A 278 -9.37 -9.73 12.42
C MET A 278 -9.91 -11.06 11.88
N ILE A 279 -9.24 -11.62 10.87
CA ILE A 279 -9.63 -12.92 10.28
C ILE A 279 -9.56 -14.02 11.35
N THR A 280 -8.50 -14.03 12.16
CA THR A 280 -8.34 -15.00 13.25
C THR A 280 -9.47 -14.89 14.28
N TYR A 281 -9.88 -13.67 14.62
CA TYR A 281 -11.00 -13.42 15.52
C TYR A 281 -12.33 -13.94 14.93
N ILE A 282 -12.58 -13.67 13.64
CA ILE A 282 -13.82 -14.10 12.97
C ILE A 282 -13.93 -15.63 12.98
N ARG A 283 -12.84 -16.34 12.61
CA ARG A 283 -12.79 -17.81 12.71
C ARG A 283 -13.14 -18.27 14.12
N LYS A 284 -12.40 -17.78 15.11
CA LYS A 284 -12.62 -18.15 16.51
C LYS A 284 -14.07 -17.89 16.96
N PHE A 285 -14.65 -16.77 16.57
CA PHE A 285 -16.02 -16.41 16.94
C PHE A 285 -17.06 -17.42 16.41
N LEU A 286 -16.87 -17.87 15.17
CA LEU A 286 -17.75 -18.84 14.49
C LEU A 286 -17.48 -20.27 14.99
N ASP A 287 -16.21 -20.66 15.16
CA ASP A 287 -15.80 -21.96 15.69
C ASP A 287 -16.35 -22.17 17.12
N ASP A 288 -16.29 -21.13 17.97
CA ASP A 288 -16.85 -21.16 19.34
C ASP A 288 -18.41 -21.28 19.34
N ARG A 289 -19.05 -21.24 18.17
CA ARG A 289 -20.51 -21.36 17.95
C ARG A 289 -20.86 -22.55 17.04
N ASP A 290 -19.98 -23.54 16.96
CA ASP A 290 -20.19 -24.79 16.23
C ASP A 290 -20.35 -24.63 14.70
N PHE A 291 -19.91 -23.50 14.13
CA PHE A 291 -19.79 -23.39 12.68
C PHE A 291 -18.55 -24.16 12.20
N ILE A 292 -18.68 -24.84 11.06
CA ILE A 292 -17.60 -25.61 10.45
C ILE A 292 -16.99 -24.81 9.30
N GLU A 293 -15.68 -24.55 9.35
CA GLU A 293 -14.95 -23.96 8.21
C GLU A 293 -14.89 -24.99 7.07
N VAL A 294 -15.29 -24.57 5.87
CA VAL A 294 -15.29 -25.40 4.65
C VAL A 294 -14.60 -24.67 3.49
N GLU A 295 -14.23 -25.42 2.45
CA GLU A 295 -13.68 -24.88 1.21
C GLU A 295 -14.53 -25.34 0.03
N THR A 296 -15.08 -24.39 -0.73
CA THR A 296 -15.90 -24.65 -1.92
C THR A 296 -15.15 -24.29 -3.22
N PRO A 297 -15.55 -24.82 -4.39
CA PRO A 297 -14.88 -24.54 -5.65
C PRO A 297 -14.75 -23.04 -5.96
N MET A 298 -13.56 -22.64 -6.43
CA MET A 298 -13.31 -21.28 -6.96
C MET A 298 -13.43 -21.19 -8.48
N MET A 299 -13.52 -22.33 -9.18
CA MET A 299 -13.73 -22.44 -10.62
C MET A 299 -14.99 -23.23 -10.87
N ASN A 300 -15.99 -22.60 -11.48
CA ASN A 300 -17.33 -23.17 -11.64
C ASN A 300 -17.70 -23.24 -13.11
N ALA A 301 -18.48 -24.25 -13.50
CA ALA A 301 -19.06 -24.29 -14.85
C ALA A 301 -20.08 -23.17 -15.08
N ILE A 302 -20.73 -22.72 -14.00
CA ILE A 302 -21.74 -21.65 -13.97
C ILE A 302 -21.38 -20.73 -12.80
N ALA A 303 -21.28 -19.43 -13.03
CA ALA A 303 -21.12 -18.45 -11.96
C ALA A 303 -22.49 -18.11 -11.35
N GLY A 304 -22.59 -18.10 -10.01
CA GLY A 304 -23.82 -17.83 -9.27
C GLY A 304 -23.54 -17.39 -7.83
N GLY A 305 -24.60 -17.11 -7.07
CA GLY A 305 -24.52 -16.66 -5.67
C GLY A 305 -24.32 -15.14 -5.49
N ALA A 306 -24.20 -14.38 -6.57
CA ALA A 306 -24.21 -12.92 -6.53
C ALA A 306 -24.60 -12.37 -7.90
N THR A 307 -24.91 -11.07 -7.96
CA THR A 307 -25.08 -10.32 -9.21
C THR A 307 -23.76 -9.60 -9.51
N ALA A 308 -22.95 -10.19 -10.40
CA ALA A 308 -21.64 -9.66 -10.76
C ALA A 308 -21.13 -10.29 -12.07
N LYS A 309 -20.29 -9.55 -12.80
CA LYS A 309 -19.66 -10.06 -14.03
C LYS A 309 -18.49 -11.00 -13.67
N PRO A 310 -18.48 -12.27 -14.10
CA PRO A 310 -17.41 -13.20 -13.75
C PRO A 310 -16.16 -13.04 -14.63
N PHE A 311 -15.03 -13.56 -14.14
CA PHE A 311 -13.86 -13.86 -15.00
C PHE A 311 -14.03 -15.23 -15.65
N THR A 312 -13.64 -15.36 -16.91
CA THR A 312 -13.66 -16.62 -17.67
C THR A 312 -12.24 -17.14 -17.86
N THR A 313 -12.05 -18.44 -17.70
CA THR A 313 -10.81 -19.18 -17.99
C THR A 313 -11.13 -20.47 -18.76
N HIS A 314 -10.10 -21.21 -19.17
CA HIS A 314 -10.22 -22.42 -19.97
C HIS A 314 -9.40 -23.57 -19.37
N HIS A 315 -10.01 -24.74 -19.24
CA HIS A 315 -9.35 -25.96 -18.76
C HIS A 315 -8.87 -26.81 -19.95
N ASN A 316 -7.59 -26.71 -20.31
CA ASN A 316 -7.02 -27.31 -21.52
C ASN A 316 -7.30 -28.82 -21.69
N GLU A 317 -7.17 -29.62 -20.62
CA GLU A 317 -7.36 -31.08 -20.72
C GLU A 317 -8.83 -31.50 -20.90
N LEU A 318 -9.76 -30.69 -20.38
CA LEU A 318 -11.20 -30.99 -20.44
C LEU A 318 -11.90 -30.21 -21.55
N ASP A 319 -11.15 -29.36 -22.27
CA ASP A 319 -11.63 -28.48 -23.34
C ASP A 319 -12.94 -27.75 -22.97
N MET A 320 -12.97 -27.15 -21.77
CA MET A 320 -14.15 -26.48 -21.25
C MET A 320 -13.84 -25.11 -20.64
N ASN A 321 -14.78 -24.19 -20.78
CA ASN A 321 -14.72 -22.90 -20.12
C ASN A 321 -15.17 -23.03 -18.67
N LEU A 322 -14.47 -22.32 -17.78
CA LEU A 322 -14.78 -22.20 -16.37
C LEU A 322 -14.85 -20.73 -16.00
N PHE A 323 -15.60 -20.43 -14.95
CA PHE A 323 -15.73 -19.09 -14.41
C PHE A 323 -15.13 -19.05 -13.01
N MET A 324 -14.38 -17.99 -12.71
CA MET A 324 -13.96 -17.74 -11.33
C MET A 324 -15.19 -17.36 -10.51
N ARG A 325 -15.32 -17.91 -9.30
CA ARG A 325 -16.49 -17.68 -8.46
C ARG A 325 -16.68 -16.20 -8.09
N ILE A 326 -17.94 -15.78 -8.03
CA ILE A 326 -18.36 -14.46 -7.55
C ILE A 326 -18.87 -14.49 -6.10
N ALA A 327 -19.32 -15.66 -5.64
CA ALA A 327 -19.66 -16.02 -4.26
C ALA A 327 -19.63 -17.56 -4.09
N PRO A 328 -19.43 -18.09 -2.87
CA PRO A 328 -19.58 -19.52 -2.52
C PRO A 328 -21.02 -19.93 -2.13
N GLU A 329 -21.96 -18.98 -2.07
CA GLU A 329 -23.32 -19.13 -1.55
C GLU A 329 -24.06 -20.44 -1.93
N LEU A 330 -24.12 -20.77 -3.22
CA LEU A 330 -24.90 -21.92 -3.68
C LEU A 330 -24.35 -23.24 -3.10
N TYR A 331 -23.03 -23.39 -3.07
CA TYR A 331 -22.37 -24.56 -2.48
C TYR A 331 -22.57 -24.63 -0.97
N LEU A 332 -22.53 -23.50 -0.27
CA LEU A 332 -22.73 -23.50 1.18
C LEU A 332 -24.15 -23.94 1.55
N LYS A 333 -25.16 -23.54 0.75
CA LYS A 333 -26.54 -24.06 0.88
C LYS A 333 -26.65 -25.55 0.57
N GLU A 334 -25.95 -26.06 -0.43
CA GLU A 334 -25.89 -27.50 -0.72
C GLU A 334 -25.31 -28.30 0.46
N LEU A 335 -24.34 -27.75 1.19
CA LEU A 335 -23.84 -28.38 2.42
C LEU A 335 -24.90 -28.40 3.54
N ILE A 336 -25.71 -27.35 3.66
CA ILE A 336 -26.86 -27.35 4.59
C ILE A 336 -27.87 -28.45 4.20
N VAL A 337 -28.19 -28.58 2.89
CA VAL A 337 -29.02 -29.69 2.37
C VAL A 337 -28.40 -31.04 2.76
N GLY A 338 -27.07 -31.16 2.68
CA GLY A 338 -26.31 -32.33 3.11
C GLY A 338 -26.31 -32.59 4.63
N GLY A 339 -26.90 -31.72 5.44
CA GLY A 339 -27.03 -31.87 6.89
C GLY A 339 -25.96 -31.16 7.72
N MET A 340 -25.09 -30.36 7.11
CA MET A 340 -24.12 -29.54 7.85
C MET A 340 -24.81 -28.25 8.31
N GLU A 341 -25.46 -28.26 9.47
CA GLU A 341 -26.35 -27.18 9.93
C GLU A 341 -25.70 -25.79 10.10
N ARG A 342 -24.38 -25.72 10.24
CA ARG A 342 -23.63 -24.46 10.39
C ARG A 342 -22.30 -24.55 9.65
N VAL A 343 -22.17 -23.83 8.56
CA VAL A 343 -20.94 -23.79 7.75
C VAL A 343 -20.50 -22.36 7.51
N TYR A 344 -19.20 -22.14 7.36
CA TYR A 344 -18.67 -20.87 6.90
C TYR A 344 -17.43 -21.06 6.02
N GLU A 345 -17.16 -20.08 5.16
CA GLU A 345 -15.93 -20.01 4.38
C GLU A 345 -15.38 -18.57 4.41
N ILE A 346 -14.08 -18.44 4.69
CA ILE A 346 -13.33 -17.19 4.48
C ILE A 346 -12.45 -17.36 3.26
N GLY A 347 -12.84 -16.76 2.14
CA GLY A 347 -12.21 -17.03 0.85
C GLY A 347 -12.20 -15.86 -0.12
N ARG A 348 -11.48 -16.04 -1.23
CA ARG A 348 -11.38 -15.05 -2.32
C ARG A 348 -12.61 -15.13 -3.22
N GLN A 349 -13.12 -13.99 -3.63
CA GLN A 349 -14.13 -13.81 -4.67
C GLN A 349 -13.53 -12.99 -5.81
N PHE A 350 -14.05 -13.17 -7.03
CA PHE A 350 -13.51 -12.54 -8.22
C PHE A 350 -14.62 -11.85 -9.02
N ARG A 351 -14.50 -10.55 -9.26
CA ARG A 351 -15.47 -9.77 -10.05
C ARG A 351 -14.75 -8.99 -11.14
N ASN A 352 -15.19 -9.19 -12.38
CA ASN A 352 -14.64 -8.56 -13.57
C ASN A 352 -15.29 -7.19 -13.80
N GLU A 353 -15.07 -6.30 -12.84
CA GLU A 353 -15.69 -4.99 -12.72
C GLU A 353 -14.62 -3.87 -12.70
N GLY A 354 -15.08 -2.62 -12.56
CA GLY A 354 -14.21 -1.47 -12.40
C GLY A 354 -13.39 -1.52 -11.10
N ILE A 355 -12.28 -0.78 -11.07
CA ILE A 355 -11.43 -0.62 -9.88
C ILE A 355 -11.61 0.80 -9.36
N ASP A 356 -11.93 0.93 -8.09
CA ASP A 356 -12.07 2.21 -7.41
C ASP A 356 -11.49 2.16 -5.98
N LEU A 357 -11.96 3.03 -5.10
CA LEU A 357 -11.48 3.15 -3.72
C LEU A 357 -11.96 2.01 -2.82
N THR A 358 -13.01 1.29 -3.22
CA THR A 358 -13.64 0.21 -2.44
C THR A 358 -13.74 -1.12 -3.20
N HIS A 359 -13.42 -1.13 -4.50
CA HIS A 359 -13.49 -2.32 -5.37
C HIS A 359 -12.12 -2.70 -5.92
N ASN A 360 -11.77 -3.98 -5.75
CA ASN A 360 -10.60 -4.63 -6.34
C ASN A 360 -11.09 -5.94 -7.01
N PRO A 361 -10.52 -6.36 -8.16
CA PRO A 361 -11.06 -7.48 -8.94
C PRO A 361 -11.06 -8.81 -8.20
N GLU A 362 -10.21 -8.94 -7.19
CA GLU A 362 -10.22 -10.05 -6.24
C GLU A 362 -10.29 -9.50 -4.81
N PHE A 363 -11.18 -10.04 -3.99
CA PHE A 363 -11.42 -9.55 -2.62
C PHE A 363 -11.88 -10.68 -1.69
N THR A 364 -11.73 -10.50 -0.38
CA THR A 364 -12.00 -11.55 0.61
C THR A 364 -13.35 -11.32 1.28
N THR A 365 -14.20 -12.35 1.25
CA THR A 365 -15.44 -12.39 2.04
C THR A 365 -15.34 -13.47 3.12
N CYS A 366 -16.10 -13.28 4.19
CA CYS A 366 -16.53 -14.37 5.06
C CYS A 366 -18.01 -14.59 4.78
N GLU A 367 -18.40 -15.82 4.45
CA GLU A 367 -19.81 -16.19 4.32
C GLU A 367 -20.13 -17.33 5.28
N PHE A 368 -21.28 -17.27 5.94
CA PHE A 368 -21.78 -18.36 6.77
C PHE A 368 -23.25 -18.65 6.48
N TYR A 369 -23.65 -19.89 6.70
CA TYR A 369 -25.01 -20.37 6.56
C TYR A 369 -25.39 -21.14 7.82
N TRP A 370 -26.55 -20.81 8.36
CA TRP A 370 -27.02 -21.28 9.66
C TRP A 370 -28.44 -21.83 9.52
N ALA A 371 -28.58 -23.15 9.55
CA ALA A 371 -29.86 -23.83 9.56
C ALA A 371 -30.68 -23.45 10.80
N PHE A 372 -31.99 -23.36 10.58
CA PHE A 372 -33.05 -22.96 11.51
C PHE A 372 -32.97 -21.52 12.00
N ALA A 373 -32.11 -20.68 11.41
CA ALA A 373 -32.07 -19.25 11.64
C ALA A 373 -32.86 -18.47 10.58
N ASP A 374 -33.36 -17.30 10.94
CA ASP A 374 -33.88 -16.31 10.00
C ASP A 374 -33.04 -15.02 10.01
N MET A 375 -33.41 -14.03 9.19
CA MET A 375 -32.67 -12.77 9.09
C MET A 375 -32.50 -12.04 10.44
N TYR A 376 -33.42 -12.21 11.39
CA TYR A 376 -33.38 -11.52 12.68
C TYR A 376 -32.35 -12.16 13.61
N ASP A 377 -32.25 -13.49 13.62
CA ASP A 377 -31.17 -14.22 14.31
C ASP A 377 -29.80 -13.81 13.73
N VAL A 378 -29.74 -13.67 12.41
CA VAL A 378 -28.52 -13.26 11.69
C VAL A 378 -28.14 -11.80 11.98
N MET A 379 -29.11 -10.89 12.18
CA MET A 379 -28.83 -9.52 12.65
C MET A 379 -28.18 -9.53 14.03
N ASP A 380 -28.75 -10.29 14.97
CA ASP A 380 -28.23 -10.36 16.35
C ASP A 380 -26.82 -10.95 16.38
N LEU A 381 -26.55 -11.98 15.56
CA LEU A 381 -25.22 -12.55 15.40
C LEU A 381 -24.24 -11.56 14.74
N THR A 382 -24.71 -10.76 13.78
CA THR A 382 -23.90 -9.71 13.12
C THR A 382 -23.48 -8.64 14.12
N GLU A 383 -24.40 -8.16 14.95
CA GLU A 383 -24.12 -7.18 16.00
C GLU A 383 -23.08 -7.73 16.99
N ASP A 384 -23.22 -8.98 17.43
CA ASP A 384 -22.29 -9.63 18.35
C ASP A 384 -20.89 -9.83 17.74
N LEU A 385 -20.83 -10.32 16.50
CA LEU A 385 -19.58 -10.54 15.77
C LEU A 385 -18.82 -9.23 15.58
N VAL A 386 -19.48 -8.22 14.99
CA VAL A 386 -18.82 -6.98 14.58
C VAL A 386 -18.48 -6.11 15.78
N SER A 387 -19.39 -5.94 16.74
CA SER A 387 -19.11 -5.17 17.96
C SER A 387 -17.97 -5.80 18.76
N GLY A 388 -17.95 -7.13 18.86
CA GLY A 388 -16.88 -7.88 19.52
C GLY A 388 -15.54 -7.75 18.80
N LEU A 389 -15.54 -7.85 17.47
CA LEU A 389 -14.35 -7.66 16.62
C LEU A 389 -13.74 -6.27 16.81
N VAL A 390 -14.57 -5.21 16.78
CA VAL A 390 -14.12 -3.83 16.98
C VAL A 390 -13.46 -3.68 18.35
N LYS A 391 -14.09 -4.21 19.41
CA LYS A 391 -13.52 -4.17 20.76
C LYS A 391 -12.22 -4.97 20.87
N HIS A 392 -12.15 -6.13 20.24
CA HIS A 392 -10.94 -6.95 20.23
C HIS A 392 -9.76 -6.22 19.57
N VAL A 393 -10.00 -5.55 18.45
CA VAL A 393 -8.96 -4.86 17.67
C VAL A 393 -8.55 -3.53 18.29
N THR A 394 -9.52 -2.75 18.76
CA THR A 394 -9.31 -1.34 19.14
C THR A 394 -9.30 -1.10 20.65
N GLY A 395 -9.73 -2.09 21.45
CA GLY A 395 -9.91 -1.96 22.90
C GLY A 395 -11.23 -1.30 23.33
N GLY A 396 -12.02 -0.77 22.40
CA GLY A 396 -13.29 -0.08 22.68
C GLY A 396 -14.33 -0.28 21.57
N TYR A 397 -15.46 0.42 21.67
CA TYR A 397 -16.53 0.35 20.67
C TYR A 397 -16.65 1.60 19.81
N THR A 398 -15.71 2.54 19.91
CA THR A 398 -15.73 3.79 19.16
C THR A 398 -14.46 3.92 18.35
N THR A 399 -14.60 4.25 17.07
CA THR A 399 -13.47 4.47 16.16
C THR A 399 -13.64 5.79 15.41
N LYS A 400 -12.53 6.27 14.85
CA LYS A 400 -12.53 7.41 13.93
C LYS A 400 -12.23 6.92 12.52
N PHE A 401 -12.98 7.43 11.55
CA PHE A 401 -12.73 7.16 10.14
C PHE A 401 -12.62 8.48 9.38
N GLU A 402 -11.47 8.70 8.74
CA GLU A 402 -11.18 9.89 7.95
C GLU A 402 -11.41 9.61 6.47
N THR A 403 -12.24 10.44 5.83
CA THR A 403 -12.53 10.34 4.40
C THR A 403 -11.42 10.93 3.55
N GLN A 404 -11.41 10.63 2.25
CA GLN A 404 -10.47 11.25 1.30
C GLN A 404 -10.54 12.79 1.25
N HIS A 405 -11.63 13.39 1.75
CA HIS A 405 -11.84 14.83 1.78
C HIS A 405 -11.51 15.47 3.14
N GLY A 406 -11.02 14.67 4.10
CA GLY A 406 -10.65 15.13 5.44
C GLY A 406 -11.82 15.22 6.43
N GLU A 407 -13.01 14.74 6.06
CA GLU A 407 -14.10 14.60 7.03
C GLU A 407 -13.80 13.47 8.00
N VAL A 408 -14.07 13.67 9.29
CA VAL A 408 -13.85 12.66 10.32
C VAL A 408 -15.19 12.19 10.86
N TYR A 409 -15.47 10.91 10.68
CA TYR A 409 -16.63 10.24 11.25
C TYR A 409 -16.25 9.58 12.58
N GLU A 410 -17.01 9.91 13.63
CA GLU A 410 -16.97 9.20 14.92
C GLU A 410 -17.99 8.06 14.85
N VAL A 411 -17.51 6.82 14.83
CA VAL A 411 -18.34 5.63 14.62
C VAL A 411 -18.54 4.90 15.94
N ASN A 412 -19.78 4.77 16.39
CA ASN A 412 -20.17 3.96 17.53
C ASN A 412 -20.66 2.59 17.07
N TRP A 413 -19.92 1.55 17.43
CA TRP A 413 -20.19 0.17 17.04
C TRP A 413 -21.07 -0.60 18.03
N GLN A 414 -21.47 0.02 19.14
CA GLN A 414 -22.30 -0.65 20.14
C GLN A 414 -23.68 -1.05 19.58
N LYS A 415 -24.08 -2.28 19.89
CA LYS A 415 -25.46 -2.74 19.70
C LYS A 415 -26.43 -2.07 20.69
N PRO A 416 -27.74 -1.95 20.37
CA PRO A 416 -28.36 -2.34 19.10
C PRO A 416 -28.10 -1.31 17.99
N TRP A 417 -27.97 -1.81 16.76
CA TRP A 417 -27.81 -0.98 15.57
C TRP A 417 -29.15 -0.44 15.07
N LYS A 418 -29.10 0.71 14.40
CA LYS A 418 -30.30 1.32 13.80
C LYS A 418 -30.82 0.40 12.70
N ARG A 419 -32.15 0.20 12.62
CA ARG A 419 -32.82 -0.55 11.55
C ARG A 419 -33.68 0.40 10.73
N ILE A 420 -33.56 0.36 9.41
CA ILE A 420 -34.27 1.21 8.45
C ILE A 420 -34.94 0.31 7.42
N GLN A 421 -36.23 0.48 7.18
CA GLN A 421 -36.93 -0.18 6.08
C GLN A 421 -36.70 0.61 4.79
N MET A 422 -36.29 -0.07 3.71
CA MET A 422 -35.86 0.57 2.46
C MET A 422 -36.94 1.47 1.85
N ILE A 423 -38.12 0.91 1.55
CA ILE A 423 -39.18 1.65 0.83
C ILE A 423 -39.71 2.83 1.66
N PRO A 424 -40.08 2.67 2.94
CA PRO A 424 -40.52 3.81 3.76
C PRO A 424 -39.49 4.95 3.85
N ALA A 425 -38.20 4.62 3.94
CA ALA A 425 -37.14 5.63 3.98
C ALA A 425 -36.99 6.37 2.64
N LEU A 426 -37.13 5.67 1.51
CA LEU A 426 -37.17 6.31 0.19
C LEU A 426 -38.40 7.21 0.03
N GLU A 427 -39.56 6.79 0.52
CA GLU A 427 -40.79 7.61 0.49
C GLU A 427 -40.60 8.91 1.28
N GLU A 428 -40.00 8.83 2.47
CA GLU A 428 -39.68 10.00 3.29
C GLU A 428 -38.70 10.94 2.59
N ALA A 429 -37.61 10.39 2.03
CA ALA A 429 -36.55 11.19 1.40
C ALA A 429 -36.99 11.85 0.08
N THR A 430 -37.80 11.16 -0.73
CA THR A 430 -38.24 11.65 -2.05
C THR A 430 -39.56 12.43 -2.02
N GLY A 431 -40.32 12.30 -0.92
CA GLY A 431 -41.66 12.84 -0.78
C GLY A 431 -42.67 12.24 -1.78
N GLU A 432 -42.44 11.01 -2.23
CA GLU A 432 -43.27 10.27 -3.18
C GLU A 432 -43.73 8.97 -2.55
N LYS A 433 -44.99 8.58 -2.77
CA LYS A 433 -45.46 7.25 -2.37
C LYS A 433 -45.03 6.24 -3.42
N PHE A 434 -44.30 5.20 -3.02
CA PHE A 434 -43.84 4.17 -3.94
C PHE A 434 -44.96 3.15 -4.20
N PRO A 435 -44.99 2.51 -5.39
CA PRO A 435 -45.87 1.39 -5.65
C PRO A 435 -45.72 0.29 -4.60
N PRO A 436 -46.79 -0.44 -4.27
CA PRO A 436 -46.72 -1.52 -3.30
C PRO A 436 -45.77 -2.63 -3.79
N GLY A 437 -45.21 -3.39 -2.85
CA GLY A 437 -44.21 -4.43 -3.13
C GLY A 437 -44.51 -5.34 -4.34
N PRO A 438 -45.73 -5.91 -4.48
CA PRO A 438 -46.06 -6.79 -5.60
C PRO A 438 -46.02 -6.10 -6.97
N GLU A 439 -46.07 -4.77 -7.03
CA GLU A 439 -46.05 -3.99 -8.27
C GLU A 439 -44.65 -3.44 -8.58
N LEU A 440 -43.67 -3.64 -7.69
CA LEU A 440 -42.34 -3.02 -7.85
C LEU A 440 -41.55 -3.52 -9.07
N HIS A 441 -41.94 -4.66 -9.66
CA HIS A 441 -41.31 -5.24 -10.84
C HIS A 441 -41.92 -4.77 -12.17
N THR A 442 -43.05 -4.04 -12.15
CA THR A 442 -43.81 -3.74 -13.37
C THR A 442 -43.21 -2.60 -14.21
N ALA A 443 -43.66 -2.48 -15.46
CA ALA A 443 -43.29 -1.41 -16.37
C ALA A 443 -43.83 -0.04 -15.90
N GLU A 444 -44.99 -0.01 -15.26
CA GLU A 444 -45.55 1.20 -14.66
C GLU A 444 -44.65 1.71 -13.54
N THR A 445 -44.14 0.82 -12.69
CA THR A 445 -43.14 1.17 -11.68
C THR A 445 -41.83 1.66 -12.32
N ASN A 446 -41.42 1.09 -13.45
CA ASN A 446 -40.23 1.55 -14.17
C ASN A 446 -40.35 3.03 -14.58
N GLU A 447 -41.50 3.42 -15.18
CA GLU A 447 -41.76 4.81 -15.55
C GLU A 447 -41.90 5.73 -14.33
N PHE A 448 -42.49 5.24 -13.23
CA PHE A 448 -42.51 5.94 -11.95
C PHE A 448 -41.08 6.22 -11.45
N LEU A 449 -40.20 5.22 -11.42
CA LEU A 449 -38.82 5.37 -10.94
C LEU A 449 -38.01 6.33 -11.80
N LYS A 450 -38.15 6.27 -13.13
CA LYS A 450 -37.53 7.26 -14.05
C LYS A 450 -37.96 8.69 -13.73
N ARG A 451 -39.25 8.90 -13.46
CA ARG A 451 -39.79 10.21 -13.06
C ARG A 451 -39.21 10.65 -11.70
N VAL A 452 -39.12 9.75 -10.72
CA VAL A 452 -38.55 10.04 -9.41
C VAL A 452 -37.07 10.42 -9.53
N LEU A 453 -36.25 9.61 -10.22
CA LEU A 453 -34.84 9.92 -10.48
C LEU A 453 -34.65 11.30 -11.10
N LYS A 454 -35.46 11.64 -12.11
CA LYS A 454 -35.43 12.97 -12.72
C LYS A 454 -35.85 14.08 -11.76
N LYS A 455 -36.86 13.86 -10.93
CA LYS A 455 -37.34 14.83 -9.92
C LYS A 455 -36.24 15.14 -8.89
N VAL A 456 -35.53 14.12 -8.44
CA VAL A 456 -34.52 14.21 -7.38
C VAL A 456 -33.09 14.36 -7.90
N ASN A 457 -32.93 14.47 -9.22
CA ASN A 457 -31.65 14.68 -9.92
C ASN A 457 -30.59 13.61 -9.62
N VAL A 458 -31.01 12.34 -9.60
CA VAL A 458 -30.10 11.19 -9.45
C VAL A 458 -29.92 10.51 -10.81
N GLU A 459 -28.66 10.28 -11.18
CA GLU A 459 -28.30 9.62 -12.43
C GLU A 459 -28.24 8.10 -12.26
N CYS A 460 -28.82 7.37 -13.23
CA CYS A 460 -28.67 5.93 -13.36
C CYS A 460 -28.19 5.62 -14.78
N SER A 461 -27.07 4.90 -14.90
CA SER A 461 -26.58 4.46 -16.20
C SER A 461 -27.41 3.28 -16.73
N PRO A 462 -27.62 3.17 -18.05
CA PRO A 462 -28.27 2.01 -18.64
C PRO A 462 -27.58 0.68 -18.28
N PRO A 463 -28.33 -0.43 -18.16
CA PRO A 463 -29.78 -0.53 -18.33
C PRO A 463 -30.56 0.09 -17.16
N LEU A 464 -31.70 0.73 -17.46
CA LEU A 464 -32.57 1.38 -16.46
C LEU A 464 -33.60 0.40 -15.90
N THR A 465 -33.12 -0.68 -15.26
CA THR A 465 -33.98 -1.66 -14.59
C THR A 465 -34.50 -1.11 -13.26
N ASN A 466 -35.64 -1.62 -12.77
CA ASN A 466 -36.21 -1.16 -11.49
C ASN A 466 -35.22 -1.37 -10.33
N ALA A 467 -34.50 -2.50 -10.34
CA ALA A 467 -33.48 -2.83 -9.35
C ALA A 467 -32.35 -1.80 -9.32
N ARG A 468 -31.76 -1.46 -10.48
CA ARG A 468 -30.66 -0.48 -10.58
C ARG A 468 -31.11 0.92 -10.21
N MET A 469 -32.33 1.32 -10.59
CA MET A 469 -32.86 2.64 -10.23
C MET A 469 -33.15 2.76 -8.72
N LEU A 470 -33.66 1.70 -8.08
CA LEU A 470 -33.85 1.65 -6.64
C LEU A 470 -32.50 1.67 -5.90
N ASP A 471 -31.52 0.87 -6.34
CA ASP A 471 -30.15 0.89 -5.83
C ASP A 471 -29.56 2.31 -5.83
N LYS A 472 -29.70 3.06 -6.93
CA LYS A 472 -29.23 4.45 -7.00
C LYS A 472 -29.94 5.39 -6.03
N LEU A 473 -31.24 5.22 -5.83
CA LEU A 473 -32.00 6.01 -4.86
C LEU A 473 -31.58 5.67 -3.41
N VAL A 474 -31.35 4.39 -3.11
CA VAL A 474 -30.88 3.92 -1.80
C VAL A 474 -29.49 4.49 -1.50
N GLY A 475 -28.58 4.40 -2.47
CA GLY A 475 -27.25 4.99 -2.39
C GLY A 475 -27.27 6.48 -2.04
N GLU A 476 -28.05 7.27 -2.78
CA GLU A 476 -28.13 8.71 -2.57
C GLU A 476 -28.80 9.11 -1.24
N PHE A 477 -29.91 8.46 -0.88
CA PHE A 477 -30.78 8.96 0.19
C PHE A 477 -30.70 8.21 1.51
N ILE A 478 -30.25 6.95 1.51
CA ILE A 478 -30.21 6.11 2.71
C ILE A 478 -28.77 5.82 3.11
N GLU A 479 -27.94 5.29 2.20
CA GLU A 479 -26.55 4.91 2.50
C GLU A 479 -25.74 6.12 3.00
N GLU A 480 -25.92 7.29 2.38
CA GLU A 480 -25.28 8.55 2.79
C GLU A 480 -25.58 8.97 4.24
N THR A 481 -26.65 8.44 4.85
CA THR A 481 -27.01 8.71 6.25
C THR A 481 -26.44 7.69 7.23
N CYS A 482 -25.90 6.57 6.74
CA CYS A 482 -25.43 5.44 7.54
C CYS A 482 -23.99 5.64 8.01
N ILE A 483 -23.77 6.56 8.95
CA ILE A 483 -22.44 6.78 9.56
C ILE A 483 -22.11 5.67 10.57
N ASN A 484 -22.96 5.51 11.58
CA ASN A 484 -22.89 4.37 12.51
C ASN A 484 -23.44 3.10 11.84
N PRO A 485 -23.07 1.91 12.32
CA PRO A 485 -23.66 0.65 11.87
C PRO A 485 -25.18 0.72 11.84
N THR A 486 -25.72 0.50 10.65
CA THR A 486 -27.14 0.62 10.35
C THR A 486 -27.56 -0.52 9.43
N PHE A 487 -28.62 -1.22 9.79
CA PHE A 487 -29.25 -2.21 8.93
C PHE A 487 -30.27 -1.52 8.02
N ILE A 488 -30.10 -1.64 6.70
CA ILE A 488 -31.15 -1.39 5.72
C ILE A 488 -31.87 -2.73 5.48
N THR A 489 -33.19 -2.75 5.55
CA THR A 489 -34.01 -3.97 5.63
C THR A 489 -35.16 -3.95 4.64
N GLU A 490 -35.75 -5.13 4.42
CA GLU A 490 -36.96 -5.33 3.60
C GLU A 490 -36.75 -4.96 2.13
N HIS A 491 -35.63 -5.38 1.56
CA HIS A 491 -35.32 -5.20 0.15
C HIS A 491 -36.39 -5.84 -0.75
N PRO A 492 -36.76 -5.20 -1.88
CA PRO A 492 -37.66 -5.79 -2.86
C PRO A 492 -37.16 -7.11 -3.47
N GLN A 493 -38.10 -7.99 -3.83
CA GLN A 493 -37.79 -9.34 -4.38
C GLN A 493 -36.96 -9.31 -5.66
N MET A 494 -37.24 -8.37 -6.58
CA MET A 494 -36.51 -8.27 -7.85
C MET A 494 -35.05 -7.84 -7.68
N MET A 495 -34.66 -7.33 -6.50
CA MET A 495 -33.26 -7.03 -6.14
C MET A 495 -32.57 -8.20 -5.42
N SER A 496 -33.32 -9.25 -5.09
CA SER A 496 -32.92 -10.27 -4.11
C SER A 496 -33.32 -11.68 -4.59
N PRO A 497 -32.76 -12.18 -5.70
CA PRO A 497 -33.22 -13.42 -6.36
C PRO A 497 -33.03 -14.68 -5.52
N LEU A 498 -32.19 -14.65 -4.48
CA LEU A 498 -31.89 -15.77 -3.59
C LEU A 498 -32.49 -15.61 -2.18
N ALA A 499 -33.06 -14.43 -1.88
CA ALA A 499 -33.65 -14.16 -0.57
C ALA A 499 -35.12 -14.58 -0.51
N LYS A 500 -35.53 -15.16 0.61
CA LYS A 500 -36.91 -15.59 0.85
C LYS A 500 -37.85 -14.38 0.92
N TYR A 501 -39.05 -14.54 0.37
CA TYR A 501 -40.09 -13.51 0.45
C TYR A 501 -40.41 -13.16 1.91
N HIS A 502 -40.81 -11.91 2.16
CA HIS A 502 -41.12 -11.44 3.50
C HIS A 502 -42.42 -12.06 4.01
N ARG A 503 -42.43 -12.56 5.26
CA ARG A 503 -43.59 -13.25 5.85
C ARG A 503 -44.86 -12.41 5.97
N SER A 504 -44.74 -11.08 6.02
CA SER A 504 -45.87 -10.15 6.19
C SER A 504 -45.95 -9.00 5.18
N SER A 505 -44.97 -8.87 4.28
CA SER A 505 -44.86 -7.72 3.37
C SER A 505 -44.72 -8.22 1.92
N PRO A 506 -45.85 -8.48 1.23
CA PRO A 506 -45.83 -9.03 -0.12
C PRO A 506 -44.93 -8.23 -1.08
N GLY A 507 -44.14 -8.92 -1.89
CA GLY A 507 -43.20 -8.31 -2.85
C GLY A 507 -41.85 -7.86 -2.26
N LEU A 508 -41.67 -7.91 -0.94
CA LEU A 508 -40.37 -7.70 -0.27
C LEU A 508 -39.75 -9.03 0.15
N CYS A 509 -38.49 -8.98 0.59
CA CYS A 509 -37.73 -10.12 1.12
C CYS A 509 -37.34 -9.92 2.58
N GLU A 510 -37.12 -11.04 3.28
CA GLU A 510 -36.40 -11.05 4.55
C GLU A 510 -34.89 -10.91 4.30
N ARG A 511 -34.47 -9.70 3.93
CA ARG A 511 -33.08 -9.33 3.64
C ARG A 511 -32.68 -8.11 4.44
N PHE A 512 -31.41 -8.07 4.83
CA PHE A 512 -30.77 -6.85 5.28
C PHE A 512 -29.38 -6.68 4.68
N GLU A 513 -28.97 -5.42 4.60
CA GLU A 513 -27.59 -5.02 4.39
C GLU A 513 -27.15 -4.15 5.56
N ALA A 514 -25.93 -4.37 6.06
CA ALA A 514 -25.34 -3.56 7.10
C ALA A 514 -24.41 -2.53 6.48
N PHE A 515 -24.60 -1.26 6.85
CA PHE A 515 -23.82 -0.12 6.36
C PHE A 515 -23.08 0.58 7.49
N VAL A 516 -21.85 1.02 7.21
CA VAL A 516 -21.01 1.85 8.09
C VAL A 516 -20.28 2.87 7.25
N CYS A 517 -20.16 4.11 7.72
CA CYS A 517 -19.50 5.19 6.99
C CYS A 517 -19.94 5.25 5.52
N LYS A 518 -21.25 5.06 5.27
CA LYS A 518 -21.89 5.10 3.94
C LYS A 518 -21.43 3.99 2.98
N LYS A 519 -20.90 2.87 3.49
CA LYS A 519 -20.56 1.69 2.68
C LYS A 519 -21.11 0.44 3.33
N GLU A 520 -21.60 -0.43 2.48
CA GLU A 520 -22.03 -1.77 2.85
C GLU A 520 -20.84 -2.57 3.40
N ILE A 521 -21.02 -3.23 4.53
CA ILE A 521 -20.05 -4.16 5.14
C ILE A 521 -20.54 -5.60 5.09
N ALA A 522 -21.86 -5.83 5.12
CA ALA A 522 -22.43 -7.16 5.07
C ALA A 522 -23.78 -7.17 4.35
N ASN A 523 -24.11 -8.31 3.75
CA ASN A 523 -25.40 -8.61 3.12
C ASN A 523 -25.88 -9.97 3.63
N ALA A 524 -27.16 -10.09 3.95
CA ALA A 524 -27.70 -11.29 4.58
C ALA A 524 -29.22 -11.41 4.39
N TYR A 525 -29.73 -12.64 4.43
CA TYR A 525 -31.16 -12.89 4.29
C TYR A 525 -31.57 -14.24 4.88
N THR A 526 -32.87 -14.38 5.13
CA THR A 526 -33.50 -15.70 5.21
C THR A 526 -33.42 -16.33 3.81
N GLU A 527 -32.82 -17.51 3.71
CA GLU A 527 -32.56 -18.18 2.43
C GLU A 527 -33.83 -18.66 1.75
N LEU A 528 -33.95 -18.40 0.44
CA LEU A 528 -35.00 -19.01 -0.36
C LEU A 528 -34.75 -20.52 -0.47
N ASN A 529 -35.68 -21.30 0.06
CA ASN A 529 -35.60 -22.76 0.08
C ASN A 529 -36.78 -23.44 -0.62
N ASP A 530 -37.62 -22.67 -1.33
CA ASP A 530 -38.65 -23.21 -2.21
C ASP A 530 -38.06 -23.39 -3.62
N PRO A 531 -37.88 -24.65 -4.11
CA PRO A 531 -37.27 -24.90 -5.42
C PRO A 531 -38.10 -24.38 -6.59
N PHE A 532 -39.43 -24.28 -6.45
CA PHE A 532 -40.29 -23.75 -7.50
C PHE A 532 -40.10 -22.25 -7.66
N ASP A 533 -40.10 -21.50 -6.55
CA ASP A 533 -39.83 -20.06 -6.55
C ASP A 533 -38.39 -19.79 -7.04
N GLN A 534 -37.41 -20.55 -6.53
CA GLN A 534 -36.02 -20.36 -6.94
C GLN A 534 -35.80 -20.53 -8.45
N ARG A 535 -36.42 -21.56 -9.05
CA ARG A 535 -36.35 -21.78 -10.50
C ARG A 535 -36.98 -20.62 -11.28
N MET A 536 -38.17 -20.14 -10.86
CA MET A 536 -38.81 -18.98 -11.50
C MET A 536 -37.96 -17.71 -11.41
N ARG A 537 -37.24 -17.50 -10.29
CA ARG A 537 -36.32 -16.36 -10.13
C ARG A 537 -35.08 -16.47 -11.01
N PHE A 538 -34.54 -17.66 -11.20
CA PHE A 538 -33.45 -17.85 -12.16
C PHE A 538 -33.90 -17.64 -13.60
N GLU A 539 -35.10 -18.08 -13.97
CA GLU A 539 -35.66 -17.80 -15.30
C GLU A 539 -35.83 -16.28 -15.54
N GLU A 540 -36.25 -15.54 -14.51
CA GLU A 540 -36.32 -14.07 -14.59
C GLU A 540 -34.94 -13.42 -14.73
N GLN A 541 -33.93 -13.88 -13.97
CA GLN A 541 -32.55 -13.40 -14.12
C GLN A 541 -31.99 -13.71 -15.52
N ALA A 542 -32.25 -14.90 -16.05
CA ALA A 542 -31.84 -15.27 -17.42
C ALA A 542 -32.50 -14.34 -18.47
N ARG A 543 -33.79 -14.00 -18.30
CA ARG A 543 -34.47 -13.02 -19.18
C ARG A 543 -33.84 -11.63 -19.09
N GLN A 544 -33.41 -11.19 -17.90
CA GLN A 544 -32.73 -9.90 -17.71
C GLN A 544 -31.35 -9.90 -18.38
N LYS A 545 -30.64 -11.02 -18.32
CA LYS A 545 -29.38 -11.21 -19.05
C LYS A 545 -29.56 -11.10 -20.56
N ASP A 546 -30.60 -11.73 -21.11
CA ASP A 546 -30.95 -11.63 -22.54
C ASP A 546 -31.29 -10.18 -22.96
N GLN A 547 -31.68 -9.33 -22.00
CA GLN A 547 -31.93 -7.90 -22.18
C GLN A 547 -30.67 -7.02 -22.01
N GLY A 548 -29.50 -7.62 -21.83
CA GLY A 548 -28.21 -6.93 -21.75
C GLY A 548 -27.70 -6.65 -20.33
N ASP A 549 -28.26 -7.31 -19.30
CA ASP A 549 -27.69 -7.27 -17.95
C ASP A 549 -26.58 -8.32 -17.79
N ASP A 550 -25.34 -7.90 -18.04
CA ASP A 550 -24.13 -8.75 -17.95
C ASP A 550 -23.87 -9.31 -16.54
N GLU A 551 -24.52 -8.78 -15.49
CA GLU A 551 -24.32 -9.16 -14.10
C GLU A 551 -25.37 -10.18 -13.62
N ALA A 552 -26.42 -10.41 -14.41
CA ALA A 552 -27.52 -11.32 -14.06
C ALA A 552 -27.09 -12.79 -14.05
N GLN A 553 -27.66 -13.54 -13.09
CA GLN A 553 -27.30 -14.95 -12.86
C GLN A 553 -27.83 -15.87 -13.95
N MET A 554 -27.12 -16.98 -14.18
CA MET A 554 -27.58 -18.07 -15.04
C MET A 554 -28.46 -19.04 -14.23
N ILE A 555 -29.24 -19.86 -14.92
CA ILE A 555 -30.02 -20.93 -14.28
C ILE A 555 -29.07 -22.03 -13.85
N ASP A 556 -29.03 -22.32 -12.55
CA ASP A 556 -28.30 -23.47 -11.98
C ASP A 556 -29.30 -24.58 -11.59
N GLU A 557 -29.49 -25.53 -12.50
CA GLU A 557 -30.36 -26.69 -12.26
C GLU A 557 -29.76 -27.68 -11.25
N THR A 558 -28.44 -27.67 -11.05
CA THR A 558 -27.81 -28.53 -10.03
C THR A 558 -28.21 -28.03 -8.65
N PHE A 559 -28.13 -26.73 -8.45
CA PHE A 559 -28.58 -26.10 -7.20
C PHE A 559 -30.10 -26.24 -6.99
N CYS A 560 -30.92 -26.06 -8.03
CA CYS A 560 -32.37 -26.27 -7.92
C CYS A 560 -32.71 -27.72 -7.52
N ASN A 561 -32.01 -28.70 -8.10
CA ASN A 561 -32.15 -30.10 -7.71
C ASN A 561 -31.76 -30.32 -6.24
N ALA A 562 -30.68 -29.70 -5.75
CA ALA A 562 -30.33 -29.77 -4.33
C ALA A 562 -31.45 -29.21 -3.43
N LEU A 563 -32.10 -28.10 -3.80
CA LEU A 563 -33.25 -27.58 -3.07
C LEU A 563 -34.45 -28.55 -3.04
N GLU A 564 -34.63 -29.36 -4.09
CA GLU A 564 -35.67 -30.40 -4.15
C GLU A 564 -35.43 -31.55 -3.16
N PHE A 565 -34.19 -31.79 -2.74
CA PHE A 565 -33.86 -32.70 -1.63
C PHE A 565 -34.16 -32.10 -0.25
N GLY A 566 -34.43 -30.78 -0.19
CA GLY A 566 -34.89 -30.07 1.00
C GLY A 566 -33.78 -29.30 1.69
N LEU A 567 -33.71 -27.99 1.43
CA LEU A 567 -32.97 -27.04 2.25
C LEU A 567 -33.83 -26.65 3.47
N PRO A 568 -33.40 -26.91 4.71
CA PRO A 568 -34.06 -26.40 5.92
C PRO A 568 -34.22 -24.87 5.88
N PRO A 569 -35.17 -24.28 6.63
CA PRO A 569 -35.17 -22.83 6.87
C PRO A 569 -33.77 -22.42 7.33
N THR A 570 -33.13 -21.48 6.66
CA THR A 570 -31.71 -21.16 6.85
C THR A 570 -31.52 -19.65 6.76
N GLY A 571 -30.62 -19.10 7.57
CA GLY A 571 -30.13 -17.73 7.42
C GLY A 571 -28.74 -17.75 6.82
N GLY A 572 -28.51 -16.98 5.76
CA GLY A 572 -27.20 -16.79 5.14
C GLY A 572 -26.70 -15.36 5.34
N TRP A 573 -25.38 -15.22 5.32
CA TRP A 573 -24.70 -13.96 5.59
C TRP A 573 -23.36 -13.91 4.88
N GLY A 574 -22.99 -12.74 4.37
CA GLY A 574 -21.68 -12.44 3.83
C GLY A 574 -21.15 -11.08 4.26
N MET A 575 -19.85 -10.98 4.55
CA MET A 575 -19.17 -9.73 4.91
C MET A 575 -17.89 -9.52 4.14
N GLY A 576 -17.71 -8.30 3.63
CA GLY A 576 -16.48 -7.85 2.98
C GLY A 576 -15.37 -7.62 4.00
N ILE A 577 -14.41 -8.55 4.09
CA ILE A 577 -13.29 -8.45 5.04
C ILE A 577 -12.44 -7.22 4.75
N ASP A 578 -12.19 -6.92 3.47
CA ASP A 578 -11.37 -5.77 3.07
C ASP A 578 -11.95 -4.45 3.56
N ARG A 579 -13.27 -4.23 3.41
CA ARG A 579 -13.95 -3.03 3.90
C ARG A 579 -13.90 -2.92 5.41
N MET A 580 -14.06 -4.02 6.14
CA MET A 580 -13.87 -4.01 7.60
C MET A 580 -12.45 -3.60 8.00
N VAL A 581 -11.42 -4.09 7.29
CA VAL A 581 -10.03 -3.69 7.57
C VAL A 581 -9.83 -2.20 7.28
N MET A 582 -10.44 -1.68 6.20
CA MET A 582 -10.41 -0.25 5.87
C MET A 582 -10.92 0.59 7.04
N PHE A 583 -12.09 0.27 7.59
CA PHE A 583 -12.68 1.01 8.69
C PHE A 583 -11.89 0.90 9.99
N LEU A 584 -11.46 -0.31 10.38
CA LEU A 584 -10.77 -0.53 11.65
C LEU A 584 -9.30 -0.09 11.64
N THR A 585 -8.72 0.14 10.46
CA THR A 585 -7.35 0.66 10.32
C THR A 585 -7.29 2.11 9.83
N ASN A 586 -8.45 2.76 9.67
CA ASN A 586 -8.58 4.14 9.19
C ASN A 586 -7.92 4.38 7.81
N HIS A 587 -8.25 3.53 6.83
CA HIS A 587 -7.81 3.69 5.44
C HIS A 587 -9.01 3.78 4.50
N TYR A 588 -9.08 4.85 3.72
CA TYR A 588 -10.19 5.08 2.79
C TYR A 588 -10.08 4.26 1.49
N SER A 589 -8.89 3.82 1.11
CA SER A 589 -8.65 3.05 -0.11
C SER A 589 -8.41 1.57 0.19
N ILE A 590 -9.10 0.69 -0.52
CA ILE A 590 -8.92 -0.77 -0.45
C ILE A 590 -7.47 -1.18 -0.77
N LYS A 591 -6.75 -0.39 -1.56
CA LYS A 591 -5.35 -0.67 -1.93
C LYS A 591 -4.39 -0.58 -0.75
N ASP A 592 -4.75 0.15 0.31
CA ASP A 592 -3.93 0.24 1.52
C ASP A 592 -4.05 -1.03 2.39
N VAL A 593 -5.16 -1.77 2.27
CA VAL A 593 -5.44 -2.97 3.07
C VAL A 593 -5.19 -4.28 2.34
N LEU A 594 -4.80 -4.20 1.06
CA LEU A 594 -4.33 -5.31 0.24
C LEU A 594 -2.81 -5.34 0.17
N THR A 595 -2.20 -6.50 0.41
CA THR A 595 -0.74 -6.62 0.36
C THR A 595 -0.22 -6.30 -1.05
N PHE A 596 -0.87 -6.84 -2.08
CA PHE A 596 -0.56 -6.55 -3.48
C PHE A 596 -1.87 -6.23 -4.21
N PRO A 597 -2.31 -4.96 -4.22
CA PRO A 597 -3.53 -4.59 -4.93
C PRO A 597 -3.32 -4.69 -6.44
N PHE A 598 -4.40 -4.91 -7.19
CA PHE A 598 -4.33 -4.88 -8.65
C PHE A 598 -3.97 -3.46 -9.11
N MET A 599 -3.01 -3.37 -10.03
CA MET A 599 -2.54 -2.12 -10.60
C MET A 599 -2.59 -2.23 -12.12
N LYS A 600 -3.07 -1.17 -12.80
CA LYS A 600 -2.92 -1.07 -14.25
C LYS A 600 -1.45 -1.11 -14.63
N ASP A 601 -1.14 -1.64 -15.81
CA ASP A 601 0.23 -1.69 -16.32
C ASP A 601 0.85 -0.29 -16.39
N ASP A 602 2.12 -0.22 -16.04
CA ASP A 602 2.91 1.00 -16.16
C ASP A 602 3.56 1.02 -17.56
N THR A 603 2.81 1.53 -18.54
CA THR A 603 3.28 1.65 -19.93
C THR A 603 4.36 2.72 -20.11
N SER A 604 4.69 3.48 -19.06
CA SER A 604 5.71 4.54 -19.06
C SER A 604 7.08 4.05 -18.57
N ARG A 605 7.18 2.78 -18.16
CA ARG A 605 8.36 2.24 -17.51
C ARG A 605 9.49 2.01 -18.51
N GLN A 606 10.55 2.83 -18.41
CA GLN A 606 11.82 2.54 -19.08
C GLN A 606 12.45 1.29 -18.47
N GLU A 607 12.86 0.35 -19.33
CA GLU A 607 13.64 -0.82 -18.90
C GLU A 607 14.95 -0.35 -18.27
N LYS A 608 15.18 -0.74 -17.02
CA LYS A 608 16.43 -0.49 -16.30
C LYS A 608 17.29 -1.76 -16.36
N PRO A 609 18.61 -1.63 -16.50
CA PRO A 609 19.50 -2.78 -16.54
C PRO A 609 19.37 -3.59 -15.23
N LYS A 610 19.24 -4.90 -15.36
CA LYS A 610 19.15 -5.83 -14.23
C LYS A 610 20.53 -5.98 -13.57
N ALA A 611 20.57 -6.42 -12.31
CA ALA A 611 21.84 -6.59 -11.60
C ALA A 611 22.78 -7.56 -12.35
N ALA A 612 22.21 -8.65 -12.89
CA ALA A 612 22.94 -9.61 -13.72
C ALA A 612 23.55 -8.98 -14.97
N GLU A 613 22.78 -8.14 -15.68
CA GLU A 613 23.23 -7.43 -16.90
C GLU A 613 24.37 -6.45 -16.57
N VAL A 614 24.25 -5.70 -15.47
CA VAL A 614 25.28 -4.74 -15.01
C VAL A 614 26.63 -5.43 -14.75
N VAL A 615 26.62 -6.70 -14.34
CA VAL A 615 27.84 -7.46 -14.03
C VAL A 615 28.15 -8.54 -15.06
N GLY A 616 27.46 -8.56 -16.21
CA GLY A 616 27.72 -9.48 -17.31
C GLY A 616 27.44 -10.95 -17.01
N ILE A 617 26.40 -11.26 -16.22
CA ILE A 617 25.95 -12.64 -15.98
C ILE A 617 24.95 -13.03 -17.06
N GLU A 618 25.31 -14.03 -17.86
CA GLU A 618 24.44 -14.57 -18.90
C GLU A 618 23.48 -15.62 -18.35
N PRO A 619 22.21 -15.68 -18.85
CA PRO A 619 21.29 -16.77 -18.53
C PRO A 619 21.85 -18.12 -18.98
N SER A 620 21.45 -19.20 -18.30
CA SER A 620 21.67 -20.55 -18.81
C SER A 620 20.96 -20.71 -20.16
N PRO A 621 21.53 -21.47 -21.12
CA PRO A 621 20.87 -21.76 -22.39
C PRO A 621 19.51 -22.43 -22.13
N GLU A 622 18.49 -22.06 -22.91
CA GLU A 622 17.21 -22.76 -22.87
C GLU A 622 17.42 -24.23 -23.24
N GLU A 623 17.04 -25.14 -22.34
CA GLU A 623 16.89 -26.54 -22.69
C GLU A 623 15.71 -26.59 -23.67
N GLY A 624 16.02 -26.77 -24.96
CA GLY A 624 15.05 -26.78 -26.05
C GLY A 624 14.06 -27.94 -25.93
N ILE A 625 13.12 -27.84 -25.01
CA ILE A 625 11.99 -28.75 -24.87
C ILE A 625 10.92 -28.25 -25.85
N PRO A 626 10.67 -28.97 -26.96
CA PRO A 626 9.58 -28.61 -27.85
C PRO A 626 8.26 -28.78 -27.08
N HIS A 627 7.54 -27.68 -26.87
CA HIS A 627 6.15 -27.73 -26.41
C HIS A 627 5.35 -28.55 -27.42
N LYS A 628 4.69 -29.61 -26.94
CA LYS A 628 3.78 -30.46 -27.72
C LYS A 628 2.41 -29.83 -27.85
#